data_AF-A0A238Z7M8-F1
#
_entry.id   AF-A0A238Z7M8-F1
#
_cell.length_a   1.000
_cell.length_b   1.000
_cell.length_c   1.000
_cell.angle_alpha   90.00
_cell.angle_beta   90.00
_cell.angle_gamma   90.00
#
_symmetry.space_group_name_H-M   'P 1'
#
loop_
_entity.id
_entity.type
_entity.pdbx_description
1 polymer ?
#
loop_
_entity_poly.entity_id
_entity_poly.type
_entity_poly.pdbx_seq_one_letter_code
_entity_poly.pdbx_strand_id
1 'polypeptide(L)'
;MKKTMLLFLTVCATALTHISCSNNDNITEQTDVTTVGASVAIDAANEMDVNTGLLVTKPTASTGKTTETPTSGICATITVTPTTDTYPKVFIVDFGSTGCTTNQLTRKGKLKITLSGPVTTTGSKMTIERIDYSINGLKLEGTIEYTNTTTVPTVPQWTRKVTNGKLTDTQGRVFTNSGIHTVKQTAGADTPFLLDDNVYEMIDGNHTVTSEKGGTLTLTVLETLIKKYSCTFVSKGKLKVQGGALNGVIDFGNNDCDSKYTYTHENGTVFNLGM
;
A
#
# COMPACT_ATOMS: atom_id res chain seq x y z
N MET A 1 51.13 15.98 19.71
CA MET A 1 49.74 15.85 20.24
C MET A 1 48.75 16.46 19.24
N LYS A 2 48.19 15.66 18.34
CA LYS A 2 46.95 15.95 17.61
C LYS A 2 46.21 14.61 17.50
N LYS A 3 45.11 14.49 18.23
CA LYS A 3 44.34 13.25 18.40
C LYS A 3 43.52 12.99 17.12
N THR A 4 43.74 11.84 16.50
CA THR A 4 42.90 11.29 15.43
C THR A 4 41.61 10.81 16.08
N MET A 5 40.50 11.50 15.80
CA MET A 5 39.17 11.09 16.25
C MET A 5 38.57 10.17 15.18
N LEU A 6 38.71 8.86 15.38
CA LEU A 6 37.93 7.85 14.65
C LEU A 6 36.47 7.97 15.10
N LEU A 7 35.60 8.46 14.22
CA LEU A 7 34.16 8.41 14.41
C LEU A 7 33.69 7.03 13.92
N PHE A 8 33.34 6.14 14.85
CA PHE A 8 32.67 4.88 14.54
C PHE A 8 31.27 5.19 13.98
N LEU A 9 31.08 4.91 12.69
CA LEU A 9 29.78 4.94 12.03
C LEU A 9 29.05 3.65 12.39
N THR A 10 28.21 3.69 13.42
CA THR A 10 27.27 2.62 13.75
C THR A 10 26.17 2.60 12.69
N VAL A 11 26.31 1.69 11.72
CA VAL A 11 25.25 1.32 10.78
C VAL A 11 24.18 0.55 11.56
N CYS A 12 23.05 1.20 11.84
CA CYS A 12 21.87 0.54 12.40
C CYS A 12 21.07 -0.04 11.23
N ALA A 13 21.38 -1.27 10.84
CA ALA A 13 20.55 -2.09 9.97
C ALA A 13 19.51 -2.80 10.84
N THR A 14 18.36 -2.17 11.06
CA THR A 14 17.22 -2.84 11.70
C THR A 14 16.40 -3.58 10.65
N ALA A 15 16.77 -4.84 10.43
CA ALA A 15 15.85 -5.88 10.01
C ALA A 15 15.18 -6.43 11.27
N LEU A 16 13.93 -6.07 11.57
CA LEU A 16 13.27 -6.54 12.79
C LEU A 16 11.84 -6.97 12.50
N THR A 17 11.67 -8.24 12.15
CA THR A 17 10.55 -9.02 12.70
C THR A 17 11.05 -9.67 13.99
N HIS A 18 10.87 -8.99 15.12
CA HIS A 18 11.13 -9.61 16.42
C HIS A 18 9.93 -10.47 16.80
N ILE A 19 10.09 -11.79 16.69
CA ILE A 19 9.15 -12.75 17.27
C ILE A 19 9.52 -12.88 18.75
N SER A 20 8.81 -12.14 19.61
CA SER A 20 8.96 -12.27 21.06
C SER A 20 8.15 -13.47 21.55
N CYS A 21 8.78 -14.64 21.63
CA CYS A 21 8.23 -15.79 22.36
C CYS A 21 8.44 -15.59 23.87
N SER A 22 7.38 -15.63 24.68
CA SER A 22 7.55 -15.82 26.12
C SER A 22 8.00 -17.26 26.37
N ASN A 23 9.09 -17.44 27.12
CA ASN A 23 9.75 -18.72 27.40
C ASN A 23 8.78 -19.88 27.68
N ASN A 24 8.88 -20.92 26.86
CA ASN A 24 8.80 -22.30 27.32
C ASN A 24 9.48 -23.21 26.29
N ASP A 25 10.45 -23.99 26.77
CA ASP A 25 11.26 -24.92 25.97
C ASP A 25 10.38 -25.98 25.30
N ASN A 26 10.24 -25.85 23.98
CA ASN A 26 10.02 -26.93 23.02
C ASN A 26 10.45 -26.36 21.66
N ILE A 27 11.27 -27.11 20.91
CA ILE A 27 11.55 -26.80 19.50
C ILE A 27 10.23 -27.01 18.75
N THR A 28 9.39 -25.99 18.78
CA THR A 28 8.20 -25.86 17.95
C THR A 28 8.72 -25.41 16.60
N GLU A 29 8.37 -26.12 15.53
CA GLU A 29 8.52 -25.57 14.20
C GLU A 29 7.83 -24.21 14.20
N GLN A 30 8.64 -23.15 14.11
CA GLN A 30 8.15 -21.79 14.12
C GLN A 30 7.28 -21.63 12.88
N THR A 31 5.97 -21.45 13.08
CA THR A 31 5.04 -21.27 11.97
C THR A 31 5.51 -20.10 11.13
N ASP A 32 5.85 -20.35 9.86
CA ASP A 32 6.33 -19.33 8.93
C ASP A 32 5.17 -18.42 8.51
N VAL A 33 5.06 -17.27 9.18
CA VAL A 33 4.03 -16.24 8.92
C VAL A 33 4.50 -15.19 7.90
N THR A 34 5.54 -15.45 7.11
CA THR A 34 6.09 -14.47 6.17
C THR A 34 5.09 -14.07 5.08
N THR A 35 4.27 -15.00 4.58
CA THR A 35 3.21 -14.68 3.60
C THR A 35 2.12 -13.77 4.18
N VAL A 36 1.85 -13.85 5.50
CA VAL A 36 0.96 -12.91 6.21
C VAL A 36 1.59 -11.51 6.22
N GLY A 37 2.88 -11.40 6.56
CA GLY A 37 3.60 -10.13 6.50
C GLY A 37 3.67 -9.54 5.08
N ALA A 38 3.93 -10.38 4.08
CA ALA A 38 3.93 -9.97 2.68
C ALA A 38 2.57 -9.39 2.26
N SER A 39 1.46 -10.00 2.71
CA SER A 39 0.12 -9.46 2.46
C SER A 39 -0.04 -8.04 2.98
N VAL A 40 0.32 -7.78 4.24
CA VAL A 40 0.19 -6.45 4.85
C VAL A 40 1.09 -5.43 4.14
N ALA A 41 2.29 -5.84 3.73
CA ALA A 41 3.20 -5.00 2.94
C ALA A 41 2.65 -4.63 1.57
N ILE A 42 2.07 -5.61 0.87
CA ILE A 42 1.45 -5.44 -0.43
C ILE A 42 0.27 -4.47 -0.34
N ASP A 43 -0.59 -4.62 0.67
CA ASP A 43 -1.73 -3.73 0.87
C ASP A 43 -1.29 -2.29 1.12
N ALA A 44 -0.32 -2.07 2.01
CA ALA A 44 0.24 -0.75 2.25
C ALA A 44 0.84 -0.13 0.98
N ALA A 45 1.58 -0.91 0.18
CA ALA A 45 2.13 -0.45 -1.09
C ALA A 45 1.05 -0.08 -2.11
N ASN A 46 -0.02 -0.87 -2.20
CA ASN A 46 -1.15 -0.57 -3.07
C ASN A 46 -1.84 0.73 -2.66
N GLU A 47 -2.05 0.96 -1.35
CA GLU A 47 -2.64 2.20 -0.84
C GLU A 47 -1.75 3.41 -1.11
N MET A 48 -0.43 3.30 -0.92
CA MET A 48 0.51 4.38 -1.22
C MET A 48 0.48 4.77 -2.71
N ASP A 49 0.36 3.78 -3.60
CA ASP A 49 0.30 4.02 -5.03
C ASP A 49 -1.04 4.65 -5.43
N VAL A 50 -2.17 4.20 -4.86
CA VAL A 50 -3.48 4.84 -5.03
C VAL A 50 -3.47 6.28 -4.51
N ASN A 51 -2.93 6.53 -3.32
CA ASN A 51 -2.79 7.88 -2.76
C ASN A 51 -1.95 8.78 -3.65
N THR A 52 -0.89 8.25 -4.27
CA THR A 52 -0.09 8.96 -5.26
C THR A 52 -0.92 9.31 -6.49
N GLY A 53 -1.69 8.34 -7.01
CA GLY A 53 -2.63 8.55 -8.10
C GLY A 53 -3.64 9.65 -7.80
N LEU A 54 -4.30 9.60 -6.65
CA LEU A 54 -5.26 10.62 -6.20
C LEU A 54 -4.61 12.00 -6.09
N LEU A 55 -3.39 12.07 -5.55
CA LEU A 55 -2.68 13.34 -5.36
C LEU A 55 -2.30 14.00 -6.70
N VAL A 56 -1.77 13.24 -7.66
CA VAL A 56 -1.34 13.80 -8.96
C VAL A 56 -2.50 14.05 -9.92
N THR A 57 -3.64 13.39 -9.70
CA THR A 57 -4.85 13.55 -10.52
C THR A 57 -5.87 14.52 -9.94
N LYS A 58 -5.62 15.02 -8.72
CA LYS A 58 -6.45 16.03 -8.07
C LYS A 58 -6.62 17.24 -9.00
N PRO A 59 -7.85 17.75 -9.20
CA PRO A 59 -8.07 18.99 -9.94
C PRO A 59 -7.31 20.13 -9.26
N THR A 60 -6.32 20.69 -9.95
CA THR A 60 -5.72 21.97 -9.56
C THR A 60 -6.65 23.07 -10.04
N ALA A 61 -6.99 24.03 -9.17
CA ALA A 61 -7.63 25.27 -9.62
C ALA A 61 -6.77 25.85 -10.76
N SER A 62 -7.40 26.14 -11.90
CA SER A 62 -6.72 26.45 -13.16
C SER A 62 -5.59 27.47 -12.98
N THR A 63 -4.35 27.04 -13.17
CA THR A 63 -3.29 27.93 -13.67
C THR A 63 -2.55 27.16 -14.73
N GLY A 64 -2.71 27.56 -15.98
CA GLY A 64 -1.96 27.04 -17.12
C GLY A 64 -0.47 27.26 -16.94
N LYS A 65 0.19 26.32 -16.27
CA LYS A 65 1.65 26.21 -16.22
C LYS A 65 2.04 24.84 -16.72
N THR A 66 2.60 24.86 -17.93
CA THR A 66 3.61 23.93 -18.37
C THR A 66 4.79 23.95 -17.39
N THR A 67 5.63 22.91 -17.46
CA THR A 67 6.86 22.66 -16.68
C THR A 67 6.66 22.18 -15.23
N GLU A 68 7.17 20.96 -14.99
CA GLU A 68 7.64 20.38 -13.72
C GLU A 68 7.19 21.13 -12.46
N THR A 69 5.94 20.92 -12.06
CA THR A 69 5.51 21.36 -10.73
C THR A 69 5.69 20.16 -9.79
N PRO A 70 6.57 20.23 -8.77
CA PRO A 70 6.49 19.28 -7.68
C PRO A 70 5.11 19.46 -7.05
N THR A 71 4.21 18.50 -7.24
CA THR A 71 2.98 18.44 -6.45
C THR A 71 3.42 18.40 -4.99
N SER A 72 2.99 19.40 -4.21
CA SER A 72 3.37 19.53 -2.79
C SER A 72 3.19 18.18 -2.10
N GLY A 73 4.28 17.58 -1.61
CA GLY A 73 4.27 16.31 -0.90
C GLY A 73 4.86 15.09 -1.64
N ILE A 74 5.23 15.19 -2.92
CA ILE A 74 5.96 14.11 -3.61
C ILE A 74 7.26 14.64 -4.22
N CYS A 75 8.38 14.02 -3.87
CA CYS A 75 9.65 14.26 -4.53
C CYS A 75 9.77 13.36 -5.78
N ALA A 76 9.09 13.73 -6.86
CA ALA A 76 9.13 13.01 -8.13
C ALA A 76 8.94 13.98 -9.29
N THR A 77 9.42 13.61 -10.47
CA THR A 77 9.11 14.33 -11.70
C THR A 77 7.78 13.83 -12.24
N ILE A 78 6.83 14.72 -12.47
CA ILE A 78 5.49 14.36 -12.95
C ILE A 78 5.31 14.89 -14.37
N THR A 79 4.96 14.02 -15.30
CA THR A 79 4.56 14.40 -16.66
C THR A 79 3.12 13.96 -16.93
N VAL A 80 2.38 14.74 -17.72
CA VAL A 80 0.97 14.46 -18.05
C VAL A 80 0.73 14.60 -19.55
N THR A 81 0.02 13.63 -20.14
CA THR A 81 -0.35 13.62 -21.55
C THR A 81 -1.78 13.07 -21.73
N PRO A 82 -2.66 13.74 -22.49
CA PRO A 82 -2.49 15.07 -23.05
C PRO A 82 -2.56 16.15 -21.96
N THR A 83 -2.02 17.34 -22.25
CA THR A 83 -2.10 18.50 -21.34
C THR A 83 -3.45 19.21 -21.39
N THR A 84 -4.29 18.88 -22.38
CA THR A 84 -5.67 19.35 -22.51
C THR A 84 -6.61 18.58 -21.59
N ASP A 85 -7.82 19.11 -21.35
CA ASP A 85 -8.84 18.47 -20.49
C ASP A 85 -9.63 17.35 -21.18
N THR A 86 -8.91 16.54 -21.96
CA THR A 86 -9.43 15.39 -22.69
C THR A 86 -8.93 14.10 -22.06
N TYR A 87 -9.78 13.08 -22.04
CA TYR A 87 -9.43 11.74 -21.56
C TYR A 87 -9.25 10.76 -22.75
N PRO A 88 -8.41 9.73 -22.61
CA PRO A 88 -7.65 9.36 -21.41
C PRO A 88 -6.49 10.31 -21.09
N LYS A 89 -6.24 10.57 -19.80
CA LYS A 89 -5.06 11.29 -19.30
C LYS A 89 -4.05 10.30 -18.72
N VAL A 90 -2.79 10.39 -19.10
CA VAL A 90 -1.69 9.56 -18.62
C VAL A 90 -0.72 10.43 -17.84
N PHE A 91 -0.48 10.06 -16.58
CA PHE A 91 0.51 10.68 -15.71
C PHE A 91 1.67 9.70 -15.53
N ILE A 92 2.90 10.19 -15.70
CA ILE A 92 4.11 9.45 -15.31
C ILE A 92 4.69 10.14 -14.08
N VAL A 93 4.74 9.41 -12.97
CA VAL A 93 5.39 9.84 -11.73
C VAL A 93 6.72 9.12 -11.64
N ASP A 94 7.82 9.84 -11.91
CA ASP A 94 9.17 9.31 -11.99
C ASP A 94 9.98 9.68 -10.73
N PHE A 95 10.28 8.69 -9.90
CA PHE A 95 11.09 8.81 -8.69
C PHE A 95 12.60 8.70 -8.97
N GLY A 96 12.99 8.52 -10.24
CA GLY A 96 14.37 8.35 -10.66
C GLY A 96 14.97 7.00 -10.28
N SER A 97 16.14 6.73 -10.84
CA SER A 97 16.92 5.51 -10.56
C SER A 97 17.68 5.58 -9.23
N THR A 98 18.12 6.78 -8.84
CA THR A 98 18.71 7.05 -7.51
C THR A 98 17.67 6.92 -6.41
N GLY A 99 16.39 7.09 -6.76
CA GLY A 99 15.25 7.12 -5.86
C GLY A 99 15.03 8.48 -5.23
N CYS A 100 13.86 8.60 -4.61
CA CYS A 100 13.49 9.77 -3.87
C CYS A 100 12.89 9.41 -2.50
N THR A 101 13.37 10.11 -1.48
CA THR A 101 13.00 9.86 -0.09
C THR A 101 12.10 10.96 0.43
N THR A 102 10.92 10.60 0.94
CA THR A 102 10.00 11.50 1.63
C THR A 102 9.36 10.73 2.77
N ASN A 103 9.22 11.35 3.95
CA ASN A 103 8.63 10.72 5.14
C ASN A 103 9.23 9.33 5.45
N GLN A 104 10.57 9.21 5.37
CA GLN A 104 11.33 7.96 5.61
C GLN A 104 11.03 6.81 4.62
N LEU A 105 10.25 7.06 3.57
CA LEU A 105 10.00 6.13 2.48
C LEU A 105 10.85 6.50 1.28
N THR A 106 11.69 5.57 0.82
CA THR A 106 12.49 5.71 -0.40
C THR A 106 11.77 4.99 -1.54
N ARG A 107 11.34 5.75 -2.56
CA ARG A 107 10.70 5.22 -3.76
C ARG A 107 11.66 5.29 -4.94
N LYS A 108 11.69 4.29 -5.80
CA LYS A 108 12.52 4.24 -7.03
C LYS A 108 11.67 3.78 -8.21
N GLY A 109 12.07 4.15 -9.42
CA GLY A 109 11.35 3.78 -10.64
C GLY A 109 10.15 4.69 -10.89
N LYS A 110 9.12 4.17 -11.55
CA LYS A 110 7.99 4.99 -12.02
C LYS A 110 6.63 4.36 -11.76
N LEU A 111 5.64 5.21 -11.57
CA LEU A 111 4.23 4.87 -11.72
C LEU A 111 3.69 5.50 -12.99
N LYS A 112 3.06 4.69 -13.84
CA LYS A 112 2.25 5.17 -14.96
C LYS A 112 0.78 5.07 -14.56
N ILE A 113 0.13 6.21 -14.44
CA ILE A 113 -1.26 6.33 -13.99
C ILE A 113 -2.11 6.80 -15.17
N THR A 114 -3.09 5.99 -15.59
CA THR A 114 -4.01 6.32 -16.68
C THR A 114 -5.41 6.55 -16.14
N LEU A 115 -5.97 7.72 -16.41
CA LEU A 115 -7.36 8.06 -16.14
C LEU A 115 -8.22 7.92 -17.40
N SER A 116 -9.31 7.18 -17.33
CA SER A 116 -10.32 7.13 -18.39
C SER A 116 -11.32 8.29 -18.34
N GLY A 117 -11.38 8.99 -17.21
CA GLY A 117 -12.28 10.09 -16.87
C GLY A 117 -11.90 10.66 -15.49
N PRO A 118 -12.58 11.70 -14.99
CA PRO A 118 -12.33 12.20 -13.64
C PRO A 118 -12.53 11.09 -12.60
N VAL A 119 -11.63 10.93 -11.63
CA VAL A 119 -11.70 9.86 -10.60
C VAL A 119 -13.00 9.91 -9.79
N THR A 120 -13.63 11.08 -9.71
CA THR A 120 -14.90 11.33 -9.02
C THR A 120 -16.15 10.98 -9.85
N THR A 121 -16.01 10.71 -11.15
CA THR A 121 -17.13 10.36 -12.02
C THR A 121 -17.35 8.85 -12.04
N THR A 122 -18.54 8.40 -11.67
CA THR A 122 -18.95 6.99 -11.71
C THR A 122 -18.62 6.34 -13.07
N GLY A 123 -18.04 5.15 -13.04
CA GLY A 123 -17.57 4.41 -14.22
C GLY A 123 -16.17 4.79 -14.69
N SER A 124 -15.60 5.90 -14.22
CA SER A 124 -14.21 6.26 -14.54
C SER A 124 -13.22 5.36 -13.81
N LYS A 125 -12.08 5.15 -14.45
CA LYS A 125 -11.02 4.26 -13.99
C LYS A 125 -9.71 5.02 -13.83
N MET A 126 -9.00 4.76 -12.74
CA MET A 126 -7.60 5.07 -12.55
C MET A 126 -6.80 3.76 -12.57
N THR A 127 -6.00 3.56 -13.61
CA THR A 127 -5.15 2.38 -13.76
C THR A 127 -3.70 2.75 -13.46
N ILE A 128 -3.08 2.06 -12.50
CA ILE A 128 -1.70 2.28 -12.06
C ILE A 128 -0.86 1.09 -12.49
N GLU A 129 0.17 1.36 -13.29
CA GLU A 129 1.18 0.41 -13.73
C GLU A 129 2.53 0.77 -13.10
N ARG A 130 3.23 -0.22 -12.58
CA ARG A 130 4.55 -0.09 -11.94
C ARG A 130 5.65 -0.39 -12.94
N ILE A 131 6.63 0.51 -13.08
CA ILE A 131 7.76 0.37 -14.03
C ILE A 131 9.05 0.49 -13.24
N ASP A 132 9.80 -0.63 -13.12
CA ASP A 132 11.04 -0.74 -12.33
C ASP A 132 10.89 -0.16 -10.91
N TYR A 133 9.70 -0.34 -10.32
CA TYR A 133 9.28 0.40 -9.15
C TYR A 133 9.59 -0.35 -7.85
N SER A 134 10.02 0.40 -6.82
CA SER A 134 10.21 -0.16 -5.48
C SER A 134 9.97 0.88 -4.38
N ILE A 135 9.61 0.38 -3.19
CA ILE A 135 9.47 1.16 -1.97
C ILE A 135 10.35 0.51 -0.90
N ASN A 136 11.30 1.25 -0.33
CA ASN A 136 12.26 0.75 0.66
C ASN A 136 12.97 -0.55 0.24
N GLY A 137 13.26 -0.69 -1.06
CA GLY A 137 13.91 -1.88 -1.62
C GLY A 137 12.97 -3.05 -1.92
N LEU A 138 11.70 -2.99 -1.51
CA LEU A 138 10.67 -3.94 -1.93
C LEU A 138 10.31 -3.66 -3.39
N LYS A 139 10.67 -4.56 -4.30
CA LYS A 139 10.33 -4.43 -5.72
C LYS A 139 8.87 -4.80 -5.91
N LEU A 140 8.14 -3.98 -6.64
CA LEU A 140 6.70 -4.10 -6.81
C LEU A 140 6.35 -4.06 -8.29
N GLU A 141 5.60 -5.06 -8.72
CA GLU A 141 5.11 -5.20 -10.09
C GLU A 141 3.58 -5.38 -10.07
N GLY A 142 2.97 -5.44 -11.27
CA GLY A 142 1.54 -5.62 -11.46
C GLY A 142 0.77 -4.31 -11.66
N THR A 143 -0.56 -4.44 -11.72
CA THR A 143 -1.47 -3.36 -12.07
C THR A 143 -2.55 -3.19 -11.01
N ILE A 144 -2.85 -1.94 -10.65
CA ILE A 144 -4.00 -1.57 -9.83
C ILE A 144 -5.03 -0.87 -10.72
N GLU A 145 -6.26 -1.38 -10.78
CA GLU A 145 -7.39 -0.68 -11.37
C GLU A 145 -8.30 -0.16 -10.24
N TYR A 146 -8.45 1.15 -10.14
CA TYR A 146 -9.32 1.83 -9.17
C TYR A 146 -10.51 2.45 -9.92
N THR A 147 -11.67 1.79 -9.85
CA THR A 147 -12.86 2.17 -10.63
C THR A 147 -13.89 2.82 -9.73
N ASN A 148 -14.38 4.01 -10.09
CA ASN A 148 -15.45 4.66 -9.34
C ASN A 148 -16.79 3.92 -9.55
N THR A 149 -17.37 3.44 -8.46
CA THR A 149 -18.63 2.70 -8.42
C THR A 149 -19.69 3.41 -7.57
N THR A 150 -19.54 4.73 -7.39
CA THR A 150 -20.44 5.56 -6.59
C THR A 150 -21.87 5.47 -7.09
N THR A 151 -22.77 5.03 -6.21
CA THR A 151 -24.23 5.01 -6.43
C THR A 151 -24.96 6.04 -5.58
N VAL A 152 -24.38 6.43 -4.44
CA VAL A 152 -24.89 7.47 -3.54
C VAL A 152 -23.94 8.67 -3.59
N PRO A 153 -24.35 9.84 -4.13
CA PRO A 153 -23.43 10.96 -4.37
C PRO A 153 -22.68 11.48 -3.14
N THR A 154 -23.27 11.38 -1.95
CA THR A 154 -22.65 11.81 -0.69
C THR A 154 -21.69 10.78 -0.10
N VAL A 155 -21.60 9.60 -0.70
CA VAL A 155 -20.77 8.50 -0.24
C VAL A 155 -19.97 7.92 -1.41
N PRO A 156 -18.85 8.56 -1.77
CA PRO A 156 -17.99 8.07 -2.83
C PRO A 156 -17.53 6.62 -2.59
N GLN A 157 -17.56 5.82 -3.64
CA GLN A 157 -17.19 4.41 -3.60
C GLN A 157 -16.38 4.02 -4.83
N TRP A 158 -15.42 3.13 -4.63
CA TRP A 158 -14.59 2.56 -5.68
C TRP A 158 -14.39 1.07 -5.49
N THR A 159 -14.06 0.36 -6.57
CA THR A 159 -13.41 -0.94 -6.49
C THR A 159 -11.91 -0.76 -6.70
N ARG A 160 -11.09 -1.36 -5.84
CA ARG A 160 -9.63 -1.48 -6.04
C ARG A 160 -9.31 -2.92 -6.41
N LYS A 161 -8.93 -3.15 -7.66
CA LYS A 161 -8.55 -4.47 -8.19
C LYS A 161 -7.06 -4.52 -8.47
N VAL A 162 -6.39 -5.56 -7.99
CA VAL A 162 -4.97 -5.84 -8.27
C VAL A 162 -4.85 -7.07 -9.16
N THR A 163 -4.10 -6.96 -10.26
CA THR A 163 -3.82 -8.06 -11.17
C THR A 163 -2.33 -8.22 -11.42
N ASN A 164 -1.88 -9.47 -11.47
CA ASN A 164 -0.47 -9.85 -11.66
C ASN A 164 0.47 -9.12 -10.69
N GLY A 165 0.02 -8.89 -9.46
CA GLY A 165 0.83 -8.28 -8.43
C GLY A 165 2.00 -9.19 -8.07
N LYS A 166 3.16 -8.59 -7.83
CA LYS A 166 4.34 -9.31 -7.37
C LYS A 166 5.19 -8.40 -6.49
N LEU A 167 5.52 -8.90 -5.31
CA LEU A 167 6.46 -8.30 -4.39
C LEU A 167 7.72 -9.17 -4.35
N THR A 168 8.89 -8.55 -4.54
CA THR A 168 10.17 -9.19 -4.21
C THR A 168 10.78 -8.43 -3.06
N ASP A 169 11.00 -9.11 -1.94
CA ASP A 169 11.51 -8.47 -0.74
C ASP A 169 13.03 -8.25 -0.79
N THR A 170 13.59 -7.64 0.26
CA THR A 170 15.03 -7.34 0.36
C THR A 170 15.91 -8.59 0.51
N GLN A 171 15.31 -9.75 0.82
CA GLN A 171 16.00 -11.05 0.88
C GLN A 171 15.88 -11.81 -0.44
N GLY A 172 15.15 -11.28 -1.43
CA GLY A 172 14.93 -11.89 -2.73
C GLY A 172 13.74 -12.85 -2.79
N ARG A 173 12.96 -12.99 -1.71
CA ARG A 173 11.76 -13.84 -1.70
C ARG A 173 10.67 -13.21 -2.54
N VAL A 174 10.00 -14.03 -3.36
CA VAL A 174 8.93 -13.57 -4.23
C VAL A 174 7.55 -13.97 -3.69
N PHE A 175 6.63 -13.01 -3.71
CA PHE A 175 5.21 -13.20 -3.39
C PHE A 175 4.37 -12.65 -4.55
N THR A 176 3.52 -13.46 -5.15
CA THR A 176 2.56 -13.00 -6.16
C THR A 176 1.19 -12.78 -5.52
N ASN A 177 0.43 -11.82 -6.03
CA ASN A 177 -0.85 -11.46 -5.45
C ASN A 177 -1.86 -10.95 -6.48
N SER A 178 -3.14 -11.14 -6.16
CA SER A 178 -4.26 -10.60 -6.93
C SER A 178 -5.48 -10.48 -6.03
N GLY A 179 -6.38 -9.55 -6.30
CA GLY A 179 -7.55 -9.39 -5.45
C GLY A 179 -8.38 -8.19 -5.80
N ILE A 180 -9.47 -8.02 -5.05
CA ILE A 180 -10.39 -6.90 -5.21
C ILE A 180 -10.99 -6.52 -3.86
N HIS A 181 -11.09 -5.22 -3.61
CA HIS A 181 -11.80 -4.63 -2.47
C HIS A 181 -12.79 -3.58 -2.92
N THR A 182 -13.91 -3.48 -2.21
CA THR A 182 -14.78 -2.30 -2.27
C THR A 182 -14.31 -1.29 -1.24
N VAL A 183 -14.01 -0.07 -1.69
CA VAL A 183 -13.49 1.04 -0.88
C VAL A 183 -14.51 2.17 -0.85
N LYS A 184 -14.95 2.55 0.34
CA LYS A 184 -15.94 3.61 0.57
C LYS A 184 -15.28 4.77 1.31
N GLN A 185 -15.46 6.01 0.85
CA GLN A 185 -15.03 7.18 1.59
C GLN A 185 -16.10 7.60 2.59
N THR A 186 -15.74 7.64 3.87
CA THR A 186 -16.66 7.95 4.97
C THR A 186 -16.38 9.29 5.64
N ALA A 187 -15.24 9.93 5.34
CA ALA A 187 -14.91 11.30 5.75
C ALA A 187 -14.11 12.05 4.67
N GLY A 188 -14.14 13.39 4.71
CA GLY A 188 -13.39 14.29 3.83
C GLY A 188 -13.97 14.46 2.41
N ALA A 189 -15.16 13.92 2.15
CA ALA A 189 -15.82 14.05 0.85
C ALA A 189 -16.29 15.51 0.57
N ASP A 190 -16.54 16.28 1.64
CA ASP A 190 -16.91 17.69 1.63
C ASP A 190 -15.70 18.64 1.48
N THR A 191 -14.49 18.13 1.68
CA THR A 191 -13.20 18.83 1.55
C THR A 191 -12.35 18.23 0.43
N PRO A 192 -12.82 18.13 -0.84
CA PRO A 192 -12.20 17.33 -1.89
C PRO A 192 -10.76 17.75 -2.29
N PHE A 193 -10.30 18.90 -1.80
CA PHE A 193 -8.93 19.37 -1.99
C PHE A 193 -7.99 19.10 -0.80
N LEU A 194 -8.50 18.64 0.33
CA LEU A 194 -7.71 18.14 1.45
C LEU A 194 -7.82 16.61 1.39
N LEU A 195 -6.69 15.92 1.17
CA LEU A 195 -6.73 14.45 1.15
C LEU A 195 -6.48 13.87 2.54
N ASP A 196 -5.77 14.60 3.40
CA ASP A 196 -5.29 14.11 4.70
C ASP A 196 -6.40 13.86 5.73
N ASP A 197 -7.57 14.46 5.56
CA ASP A 197 -8.77 14.23 6.38
C ASP A 197 -9.67 13.11 5.85
N ASN A 198 -9.32 12.49 4.72
CA ASN A 198 -10.08 11.38 4.17
C ASN A 198 -9.94 10.12 5.02
N VAL A 199 -11.08 9.48 5.27
CA VAL A 199 -11.16 8.14 5.87
C VAL A 199 -11.87 7.22 4.89
N TYR A 200 -11.25 6.06 4.66
CA TYR A 200 -11.79 5.03 3.80
C TYR A 200 -12.12 3.77 4.61
N GLU A 201 -13.19 3.09 4.21
CA GLU A 201 -13.62 1.80 4.72
C GLU A 201 -13.56 0.75 3.60
N MET A 202 -12.91 -0.38 3.87
CA MET A 202 -13.05 -1.57 3.03
C MET A 202 -14.06 -2.50 3.67
N ILE A 203 -15.27 -2.51 3.12
CA ILE A 203 -16.43 -3.23 3.69
C ILE A 203 -16.48 -4.70 3.26
N ASP A 204 -15.93 -5.00 2.09
CA ASP A 204 -15.81 -6.33 1.52
C ASP A 204 -14.58 -6.42 0.63
N GLY A 205 -14.24 -7.64 0.25
CA GLY A 205 -13.13 -7.93 -0.64
C GLY A 205 -12.35 -9.16 -0.22
N ASN A 206 -11.56 -9.63 -1.16
CA ASN A 206 -10.59 -10.68 -0.91
C ASN A 206 -9.39 -10.53 -1.85
N HIS A 207 -8.28 -11.11 -1.43
CA HIS A 207 -7.09 -11.23 -2.25
C HIS A 207 -6.34 -12.51 -1.92
N THR A 208 -5.48 -12.92 -2.85
CA THR A 208 -4.56 -14.03 -2.68
C THR A 208 -3.13 -13.53 -2.58
N VAL A 209 -2.33 -14.21 -1.78
CA VAL A 209 -0.87 -14.06 -1.75
C VAL A 209 -0.24 -15.44 -1.81
N THR A 210 0.57 -15.66 -2.84
CA THR A 210 1.27 -16.93 -3.10
C THR A 210 2.77 -16.71 -2.95
N SER A 211 3.38 -17.47 -2.05
CA SER A 211 4.84 -17.50 -1.92
C SER A 211 5.48 -18.25 -3.10
N GLU A 212 6.75 -17.96 -3.38
CA GLU A 212 7.57 -18.71 -4.36
C GLU A 212 7.68 -20.22 -4.05
N LYS A 213 7.42 -20.62 -2.80
CA LYS A 213 7.35 -22.02 -2.36
C LYS A 213 6.01 -22.70 -2.68
N GLY A 214 5.08 -21.98 -3.33
CA GLY A 214 3.77 -22.48 -3.77
C GLY A 214 2.63 -22.36 -2.74
N GLY A 215 2.94 -22.09 -1.47
CA GLY A 215 1.93 -21.85 -0.44
C GLY A 215 1.11 -20.59 -0.75
N THR A 216 -0.20 -20.75 -0.86
CA THR A 216 -1.14 -19.66 -1.18
C THR A 216 -2.08 -19.41 -0.01
N LEU A 217 -2.22 -18.13 0.38
CA LEU A 217 -3.21 -17.65 1.32
C LEU A 217 -4.28 -16.87 0.57
N THR A 218 -5.53 -17.10 0.93
CA THR A 218 -6.66 -16.22 0.62
C THR A 218 -6.98 -15.41 1.86
N LEU A 219 -7.00 -14.09 1.71
CA LEU A 219 -7.37 -13.14 2.75
C LEU A 219 -8.70 -12.50 2.39
N THR A 220 -9.65 -12.49 3.32
CA THR A 220 -11.00 -11.96 3.10
C THR A 220 -11.36 -11.00 4.22
N VAL A 221 -12.02 -9.88 3.89
CA VAL A 221 -12.53 -8.94 4.88
C VAL A 221 -13.51 -9.66 5.82
N LEU A 222 -13.16 -9.70 7.11
CA LEU A 222 -13.96 -10.28 8.18
C LEU A 222 -14.68 -9.21 8.99
N GLU A 223 -13.96 -8.16 9.35
CA GLU A 223 -14.49 -6.92 9.91
C GLU A 223 -14.01 -5.76 9.06
N THR A 224 -14.86 -4.74 8.85
CA THR A 224 -14.56 -3.57 8.02
C THR A 224 -13.19 -3.00 8.36
N LEU A 225 -12.36 -2.84 7.33
CA LEU A 225 -11.03 -2.27 7.49
C LEU A 225 -11.11 -0.74 7.40
N ILE A 226 -10.50 -0.05 8.35
CA ILE A 226 -10.39 1.42 8.34
C ILE A 226 -9.01 1.79 7.80
N LYS A 227 -8.99 2.61 6.75
CA LYS A 227 -7.77 3.17 6.16
C LYS A 227 -7.89 4.68 6.08
N LYS A 228 -7.26 5.40 7.00
CA LYS A 228 -7.13 6.87 6.90
C LYS A 228 -6.09 7.19 5.82
N TYR A 229 -6.32 8.24 5.04
CA TYR A 229 -5.35 8.67 4.02
C TYR A 229 -3.97 8.95 4.63
N SER A 230 -3.97 9.57 5.81
CA SER A 230 -2.80 9.96 6.58
C SER A 230 -2.03 8.80 7.24
N CYS A 231 -2.62 7.62 7.40
CA CYS A 231 -1.88 6.44 7.87
C CYS A 231 -1.23 5.71 6.68
N THR A 232 -0.06 5.10 6.84
CA THR A 232 0.49 4.19 5.82
C THR A 232 -0.26 2.85 5.78
N PHE A 233 -0.63 2.34 6.95
CA PHE A 233 -1.26 1.02 7.12
C PHE A 233 -2.76 1.13 7.40
N VAL A 234 -3.46 0.01 7.28
CA VAL A 234 -4.82 -0.15 7.80
C VAL A 234 -4.76 0.02 9.32
N SER A 235 -5.62 0.88 9.86
CA SER A 235 -5.57 1.26 11.27
C SER A 235 -6.49 0.42 12.16
N LYS A 236 -7.50 -0.25 11.58
CA LYS A 236 -8.47 -1.07 12.30
C LYS A 236 -9.15 -2.07 11.37
N GLY A 237 -9.64 -3.17 11.94
CA GLY A 237 -10.46 -4.16 11.25
C GLY A 237 -9.75 -5.51 11.20
N LYS A 238 -10.38 -6.50 10.55
CA LYS A 238 -9.87 -7.86 10.54
C LYS A 238 -9.95 -8.51 9.16
N LEU A 239 -8.91 -9.26 8.83
CA LEU A 239 -8.88 -10.16 7.68
C LEU A 239 -8.91 -11.61 8.17
N LYS A 240 -9.81 -12.42 7.62
CA LYS A 240 -9.73 -13.87 7.74
C LYS A 240 -8.65 -14.37 6.78
N VAL A 241 -7.76 -15.23 7.27
CA VAL A 241 -6.68 -15.87 6.49
C VAL A 241 -7.02 -17.35 6.34
N GLN A 242 -6.96 -17.87 5.12
CA GLN A 242 -7.18 -19.29 4.82
C GLN A 242 -6.19 -19.79 3.76
N GLY A 243 -5.58 -20.94 3.98
CA GLY A 243 -4.75 -21.62 2.98
C GLY A 243 -3.39 -22.08 3.51
N GLY A 244 -2.82 -23.08 2.83
CA GLY A 244 -1.61 -23.76 3.30
C GLY A 244 -1.79 -24.30 4.72
N ALA A 245 -0.86 -23.96 5.62
CA ALA A 245 -0.91 -24.26 7.04
C ALA A 245 -1.30 -23.05 7.91
N LEU A 246 -1.84 -21.98 7.30
CA LEU A 246 -2.16 -20.73 7.99
C LEU A 246 -3.66 -20.44 7.87
N ASN A 247 -4.41 -20.87 8.87
CA ASN A 247 -5.82 -20.52 9.03
C ASN A 247 -5.99 -19.69 10.29
N GLY A 248 -6.57 -18.49 10.17
CA GLY A 248 -6.62 -17.58 11.30
C GLY A 248 -7.17 -16.21 10.96
N VAL A 249 -6.81 -15.22 11.78
CA VAL A 249 -7.30 -13.85 11.66
C VAL A 249 -6.14 -12.88 11.85
N ILE A 250 -6.03 -11.90 10.96
CA ILE A 250 -5.23 -10.68 11.17
C ILE A 250 -6.14 -9.65 11.82
N ASP A 251 -5.66 -9.02 12.88
CA ASP A 251 -6.30 -7.89 13.56
C ASP A 251 -5.37 -6.67 13.52
N PHE A 252 -5.84 -5.57 12.90
CA PHE A 252 -5.09 -4.32 12.75
C PHE A 252 -5.19 -3.40 13.97
N GLY A 253 -5.93 -3.80 15.02
CA GLY A 253 -5.98 -3.08 16.28
C GLY A 253 -7.03 -1.96 16.33
N ASN A 254 -6.73 -0.92 17.11
CA ASN A 254 -7.74 0.00 17.66
C ASN A 254 -7.74 1.39 17.02
N ASN A 255 -7.50 1.47 15.71
CA ASN A 255 -7.54 2.70 14.90
C ASN A 255 -6.31 3.62 15.02
N ASP A 256 -5.19 3.09 15.51
CA ASP A 256 -3.90 3.77 15.57
C ASP A 256 -3.24 3.81 14.18
N CYS A 257 -2.53 4.90 13.86
CA CYS A 257 -1.70 4.96 12.64
C CYS A 257 -0.30 4.39 12.93
N ASP A 258 -0.20 3.08 13.12
CA ASP A 258 1.08 2.39 13.25
C ASP A 258 1.20 1.21 12.28
N SER A 259 2.32 0.49 12.33
CA SER A 259 2.60 -0.66 11.48
C SER A 259 2.28 -1.99 12.14
N LYS A 260 1.62 -2.00 13.31
CA LYS A 260 1.44 -3.19 14.13
C LYS A 260 0.13 -3.90 13.80
N TYR A 261 0.16 -5.21 13.92
CA TYR A 261 -1.01 -6.06 13.79
C TYR A 261 -0.76 -7.40 14.47
N THR A 262 -1.83 -8.12 14.77
CA THR A 262 -1.75 -9.44 15.38
C THR A 262 -2.29 -10.48 14.41
N TYR A 263 -1.58 -11.59 14.24
CA TYR A 263 -2.11 -12.77 13.58
C TYR A 263 -2.41 -13.85 14.62
N THR A 264 -3.66 -14.30 14.68
CA THR A 264 -4.10 -15.38 15.57
C THR A 264 -4.47 -16.59 14.73
N HIS A 265 -3.70 -17.66 14.87
CA HIS A 265 -3.96 -18.94 14.21
C HIS A 265 -5.15 -19.66 14.87
N GLU A 266 -5.83 -20.55 14.14
CA GLU A 266 -7.04 -21.27 14.61
C GLU A 266 -6.79 -22.18 15.83
N ASN A 267 -5.55 -22.61 16.04
CA ASN A 267 -5.13 -23.36 17.23
C ASN A 267 -4.89 -22.47 18.47
N GLY A 268 -5.10 -21.15 18.35
CA GLY A 268 -4.92 -20.19 19.43
C GLY A 268 -3.52 -19.57 19.52
N THR A 269 -2.56 -19.96 18.68
CA THR A 269 -1.24 -19.32 18.66
C THR A 269 -1.34 -17.89 18.14
N VAL A 270 -0.71 -16.95 18.87
CA VAL A 270 -0.76 -15.52 18.56
C VAL A 270 0.62 -15.00 18.18
N PHE A 271 0.68 -14.26 17.09
CA PHE A 271 1.87 -13.59 16.58
C PHE A 271 1.64 -12.08 16.57
N ASN A 272 2.40 -11.33 17.37
CA ASN A 272 2.41 -9.87 17.31
C ASN A 272 3.46 -9.44 16.27
N LEU A 273 3.01 -8.79 15.22
CA LEU A 273 3.80 -8.48 14.04
C LEU A 273 3.79 -6.97 13.79
N GLY A 274 4.77 -6.53 13.01
CA GLY A 274 4.88 -5.15 12.55
C GLY A 274 5.82 -5.03 11.37
N MET A 275 5.78 -3.87 10.71
CA MET A 275 6.67 -3.52 9.61
C MET A 275 7.55 -2.31 9.93
#